data_AF-A0AAU5ZHD4-F1
#
_entry.id   AF-A0AAU5ZHD4-F1
#
_cell.length_a   1.000
_cell.length_b   1.000
_cell.length_c   1.000
_cell.angle_alpha   90.00
_cell.angle_beta   90.00
_cell.angle_gamma   90.00
#
_symmetry.space_group_name_H-M   'P 1'
#
loop_
_entity.id
_entity.type
_entity.pdbx_description
1 polymer ?
#
loop_
_entity_poly.entity_id
_entity_poly.type
_entity_poly.pdbx_seq_one_letter_code
_entity_poly.pdbx_strand_id
1 'polypeptide(L)' 'MSKALVAVRNHLHTRARTQRGAATAEYAVSVVAACGFGGILVALLKSDVMLNALKALINYALKLAGVEGVQL' A
#
# COMPACT_ATOMS: atom_id res chain seq x y z
N MET A 1 -47.15 -11.86 -20.13
CA MET A 1 -45.94 -11.06 -19.80
C MET A 1 -44.83 -11.42 -20.78
N SER A 2 -44.29 -10.45 -21.50
CA SER A 2 -43.45 -10.64 -22.69
C SER A 2 -42.07 -11.24 -22.35
N LYS A 3 -41.76 -12.40 -22.93
CA LYS A 3 -40.44 -13.09 -22.78
C LYS A 3 -39.27 -12.20 -23.23
N ALA A 4 -39.51 -11.30 -24.20
CA ALA A 4 -38.51 -10.35 -24.67
C ALA A 4 -38.10 -9.34 -23.59
N LEU A 5 -39.04 -8.86 -22.78
CA LEU A 5 -38.75 -7.94 -21.67
C LEU A 5 -37.90 -8.62 -20.59
N VAL A 6 -38.19 -9.90 -20.30
CA VAL A 6 -37.42 -10.70 -19.34
C VAL A 6 -35.99 -10.92 -19.83
N ALA A 7 -35.80 -11.20 -21.12
CA ALA A 7 -34.48 -11.39 -21.73
C ALA A 7 -33.64 -10.11 -21.69
N VAL A 8 -34.21 -8.97 -22.08
CA VAL A 8 -33.53 -7.65 -22.02
C VAL A 8 -33.15 -7.30 -20.59
N ARG A 9 -34.07 -7.46 -19.63
CA ARG A 9 -33.80 -7.21 -18.21
C ARG A 9 -32.64 -8.06 -17.69
N ASN A 10 -32.62 -9.35 -18.03
CA ASN A 10 -31.56 -10.25 -17.58
C ASN A 10 -30.19 -9.85 -18.14
N HIS A 11 -30.13 -9.46 -19.41
CA HIS A 11 -28.90 -9.00 -20.06
C HIS A 11 -28.35 -7.69 -19.48
N LEU A 12 -29.24 -6.76 -19.15
CA LEU A 12 -28.83 -5.51 -18.48
C LEU A 12 -28.33 -5.79 -17.06
N HIS A 13 -28.98 -6.71 -16.34
CA HIS A 13 -28.57 -7.08 -14.99
C HIS A 13 -27.22 -7.79 -14.96
N THR A 14 -26.93 -8.69 -15.91
CA THR A 14 -25.60 -9.32 -16.01
C THR A 14 -24.52 -8.31 -16.34
N ARG A 15 -24.75 -7.41 -17.31
CA ARG A 15 -23.82 -6.31 -17.63
C ARG A 15 -23.55 -5.38 -16.44
N ALA A 16 -24.58 -5.02 -15.69
CA ALA A 16 -24.42 -4.17 -14.50
C ALA A 16 -23.61 -4.87 -13.39
N ARG A 17 -23.67 -6.20 -13.29
CA ARG A 17 -22.86 -6.99 -12.35
C ARG A 17 -21.40 -7.10 -12.80
N THR A 18 -21.14 -7.29 -14.11
CA THR A 18 -19.76 -7.37 -14.62
C THR A 18 -19.01 -6.05 -14.46
N GLN A 19 -19.68 -4.91 -14.68
CA GLN A 19 -19.09 -3.58 -14.47
C GLN A 19 -18.69 -3.34 -13.01
N ARG A 20 -19.56 -3.72 -12.07
CA ARG A 20 -19.23 -3.66 -10.63
C ARG A 20 -18.08 -4.60 -10.26
N GLY A 21 -18.04 -5.80 -10.83
CA GLY A 21 -16.93 -6.74 -10.61
C GLY A 21 -15.58 -6.23 -11.11
N ALA A 22 -15.57 -5.61 -12.30
CA ALA A 22 -14.37 -5.02 -12.90
C ALA A 22 -13.80 -3.89 -12.03
N ALA A 23 -14.65 -2.94 -11.58
CA ALA A 23 -14.22 -1.83 -10.74
C ALA A 23 -13.63 -2.29 -9.39
N THR A 24 -14.21 -3.31 -8.76
CA THR A 24 -13.66 -3.89 -7.52
C THR A 24 -12.30 -4.55 -7.75
N ALA A 25 -12.11 -5.23 -8.89
CA ALA A 25 -10.84 -5.84 -9.24
C ALA A 25 -9.75 -4.79 -9.49
N GLU A 26 -10.07 -3.72 -10.23
CA GLU A 26 -9.16 -2.58 -10.45
C GLU A 26 -8.73 -1.94 -9.14
N TYR A 27 -9.68 -1.67 -8.25
CA TYR A 27 -9.38 -1.15 -6.93
C TYR A 27 -8.45 -2.09 -6.15
N ALA A 28 -8.78 -3.39 -6.10
CA ALA A 28 -7.95 -4.36 -5.39
C ALA A 28 -6.52 -4.42 -5.94
N VAL A 29 -6.35 -4.45 -7.26
CA VAL A 29 -5.02 -4.45 -7.90
C VAL A 29 -4.26 -3.16 -7.61
N SER A 30 -4.92 -2.00 -7.67
CA SER A 30 -4.29 -0.71 -7.39
C SER A 30 -3.80 -0.62 -5.93
N VAL A 31 -4.59 -1.12 -4.98
CA VAL A 31 -4.23 -1.18 -3.56
C VAL A 31 -3.05 -2.13 -3.36
N VAL A 32 -3.07 -3.32 -3.95
CA VAL A 32 -1.97 -4.28 -3.86
C VAL A 32 -0.67 -3.70 -4.45
N ALA A 33 -0.75 -3.00 -5.58
CA ALA A 33 0.40 -2.31 -6.18
C ALA A 33 0.97 -1.24 -5.24
N ALA A 34 0.12 -0.41 -4.63
CA ALA A 34 0.54 0.58 -3.64
C ALA A 34 1.16 -0.07 -2.39
N CYS A 35 0.58 -1.14 -1.88
CA CYS A 35 1.13 -1.93 -0.77
C CYS A 35 2.51 -2.52 -1.12
N GLY A 36 2.71 -2.95 -2.36
CA GLY A 36 4.02 -3.41 -2.86
C GLY A 36 5.09 -2.34 -2.72
N PHE A 37 4.79 -1.10 -3.10
CA PHE A 37 5.69 0.04 -2.88
C PHE A 37 5.95 0.31 -1.39
N GLY A 38 4.91 0.21 -0.55
CA GLY A 38 5.06 0.26 0.91
C GLY A 38 6.01 -0.81 1.45
N GLY A 39 5.97 -2.03 0.90
CA GLY A 39 6.89 -3.11 1.23
C GLY A 39 8.35 -2.75 0.94
N ILE A 40 8.62 -2.07 -0.19
CA ILE A 40 9.95 -1.57 -0.53
C ILE A 40 10.42 -0.55 0.51
N LEU A 41 9.57 0.40 0.90
CA LEU A 41 9.89 1.38 1.94
C LEU A 41 10.21 0.69 3.27
N VAL A 42 9.43 -0.31 3.67
CA VAL A 42 9.69 -1.08 4.90
C VAL A 42 11.04 -1.79 4.83
N ALA A 43 11.40 -2.38 3.69
CA ALA A 43 12.70 -3.01 3.50
C ALA A 43 13.85 -2.00 3.60
N LEU A 44 13.69 -0.81 3.01
CA LEU A 44 14.66 0.28 3.13
C LEU A 44 14.81 0.75 4.58
N LEU A 45 13.71 0.90 5.32
CA LEU A 45 13.74 1.31 6.73
C LEU A 45 14.41 0.28 7.64
N LYS A 46 14.29 -1.01 7.30
CA LYS A 46 14.92 -2.11 8.04
C LYS A 46 16.38 -2.36 7.66
N SER A 47 16.92 -1.62 6.68
CA SER A 47 18.29 -1.81 6.22
C SER A 47 19.32 -1.33 7.24
N ASP A 48 20.51 -1.92 7.19
CA ASP A 48 21.65 -1.48 8.00
C ASP A 48 22.03 -0.02 7.72
N VAL A 49 21.80 0.45 6.49
CA VAL A 49 22.03 1.85 6.09
C VAL A 49 21.15 2.80 6.92
N MET A 50 19.85 2.51 7.03
CA MET A 50 18.93 3.34 7.82
C MET A 50 19.23 3.25 9.32
N LEU A 51 19.56 2.05 9.82
CA LEU A 51 19.95 1.87 11.22
C LEU A 51 21.20 2.69 11.55
N ASN A 52 22.23 2.66 10.70
CA ASN A 52 23.44 3.43 10.88
C ASN A 52 23.20 4.94 10.79
N ALA A 53 22.33 5.38 9.86
CA ALA A 53 21.93 6.79 9.78
C ALA A 53 21.23 7.25 11.06
N LEU A 54 20.32 6.45 11.62
CA LEU A 54 19.65 6.75 12.88
C LEU A 54 20.63 6.78 14.06
N LYS A 55 21.54 5.81 14.13
CA LYS A 55 22.61 5.79 15.14
C LYS A 55 23.50 7.02 15.06
N ALA A 56 23.87 7.45 13.85
CA ALA A 56 24.66 8.66 13.65
C ALA A 56 23.92 9.92 14.12
N LEU A 57 22.62 10.03 13.80
CA LEU A 57 21.78 11.14 14.23
C LEU A 57 21.65 11.19 15.76
N ILE A 58 21.40 10.05 16.41
CA ILE A 58 21.31 9.98 17.87
C ILE A 58 22.64 10.34 18.52
N ASN A 59 23.76 9.80 18.03
CA ASN A 59 25.09 10.14 18.53
C ASN A 59 25.41 11.63 18.37
N TYR A 60 24.99 12.25 17.26
CA TYR A 60 25.14 13.68 17.06
C TYR A 60 24.34 14.47 18.11
N ALA A 61 23.09 14.10 18.35
CA ALA A 61 22.25 14.75 19.36
C ALA A 61 22.81 14.59 20.79
N LEU A 62 23.31 13.40 21.15
CA LEU A 62 23.91 13.15 22.47
C LEU A 62 25.20 13.96 22.68
N LYS A 63 26.04 14.08 21.64
CA LYS A 63 27.22 14.95 21.67
C LYS A 63 26.86 16.40 21.93
N LEU A 64 25.81 16.92 21.28
CA LEU A 64 25.33 18.28 21.52
C LEU A 64 24.80 18.47 22.96
N ALA A 65 24.27 17.42 23.57
CA ALA A 65 23.78 17.44 24.94
C ALA A 65 24.88 17.28 26.01
N GLY A 66 26.16 17.13 25.61
CA GLY A 66 27.29 16.98 26.54
C GLY A 66 27.43 15.59 27.16
N VAL A 67 26.77 14.57 26.59
CA VAL A 67 26.93 13.17 26.98
C VAL A 67 27.93 12.52 26.03
N GLU A 68 29.04 11.99 26.58
CA GLU A 68 30.03 11.27 25.77
C GLU A 68 29.40 9.99 25.18
N GLY A 69 29.55 9.83 23.87
CA GLY A 69 28.69 8.98 23.03
C GLY A 69 28.51 7.55 23.55
N VAL A 70 27.24 7.14 23.66
CA VAL A 70 26.89 5.73 23.86
C VAL A 70 27.20 4.99 22.56
N GLN A 71 28.06 3.97 22.61
CA GLN A 71 28.23 3.01 21.50
C GLN A 71 26.93 2.20 21.33
N LEU A 72 25.96 2.78 20.63
CA LEU A 72 24.70 2.16 20.21
C LEU A 72 24.92 1.18 19.06
#